data_AF-A0A353U1B4-F1
#
_entry.id   AF-A0A353U1B4-F1
#
_cell.length_a   1.000
_cell.length_b   1.000
_cell.length_c   1.000
_cell.angle_alpha   90.00
_cell.angle_beta   90.00
_cell.angle_gamma   90.00
#
_symmetry.space_group_name_H-M   'P 1'
#
loop_
_entity.id
_entity.type
_entity.pdbx_description
1 polymer ?
#
loop_
_entity_poly.entity_id
_entity_poly.type
_entity_poly.pdbx_seq_one_letter_code
_entity_poly.pdbx_strand_id
1 'polypeptide(L)'
;EIYKGGNISPGLEMRFKALNAFTDKLPLVSKDEEYNFAGRSTRQAIASGVINGMIFEIEGYRESVKQRWGINNTIISGGDSIFFVEKLKKPIFANQNLVLFGLNRILEYNA
;
A
#
# COMPACT_ATOMS: atom_id res chain seq x y z
N GLU A 1 14.80 -13.77 -14.91
CA GLU A 1 13.89 -12.71 -15.40
C GLU A 1 14.53 -11.34 -15.17
N ILE A 2 14.14 -10.32 -15.95
CA ILE A 2 14.73 -8.97 -15.90
C ILE A 2 13.80 -8.04 -15.09
N TYR A 3 14.37 -7.29 -14.14
CA TYR A 3 13.65 -6.25 -13.41
C TYR A 3 13.10 -5.18 -14.37
N LYS A 4 11.77 -4.96 -14.34
CA LYS A 4 11.05 -4.08 -15.28
C LYS A 4 10.89 -2.64 -14.79
N GLY A 5 11.40 -2.30 -13.61
CA GLY A 5 11.17 -1.00 -12.96
C GLY A 5 10.07 -1.04 -11.91
N GLY A 6 9.76 0.13 -11.35
CA GLY A 6 8.76 0.30 -10.30
C GLY A 6 8.48 1.77 -9.98
N ASN A 7 7.59 2.01 -9.01
CA ASN A 7 7.17 3.34 -8.59
C ASN A 7 7.37 3.53 -7.09
N ILE A 8 7.47 4.78 -6.66
CA ILE A 8 7.56 5.19 -5.24
C ILE A 8 6.43 6.17 -4.98
N SER A 9 5.68 5.93 -3.90
CA SER A 9 4.52 6.73 -3.50
C SER A 9 4.46 6.85 -1.97
N PRO A 10 3.88 7.93 -1.42
CA PRO A 10 3.69 8.07 0.03
C PRO A 10 2.94 6.88 0.65
N GLY A 11 3.44 6.40 1.78
CA GLY A 11 2.81 5.35 2.59
C GLY A 11 1.62 5.87 3.41
N LEU A 12 0.93 4.94 4.09
CA LEU A 12 -0.33 5.19 4.80
C LEU A 12 -0.23 6.32 5.83
N GLU A 13 0.70 6.20 6.79
CA GLU A 13 0.89 7.20 7.84
C GLU A 13 1.32 8.56 7.28
N MET A 14 2.18 8.55 6.24
CA MET A 14 2.66 9.77 5.60
C MET A 14 1.51 10.56 4.97
N ARG A 15 0.54 9.89 4.35
CA ARG A 15 -0.63 10.55 3.74
C ARG A 15 -1.51 11.24 4.77
N PHE A 16 -1.76 10.59 5.91
CA PHE A 16 -2.49 11.21 7.03
C PHE A 16 -1.77 12.44 7.56
N LYS A 17 -0.46 12.32 7.82
CA LYS A 17 0.36 13.43 8.30
C LYS A 17 0.40 14.58 7.30
N ALA A 18 0.52 14.30 6.00
CA ALA A 18 0.55 15.32 4.97
C ALA A 18 -0.74 16.15 4.94
N LEU A 19 -1.91 15.52 5.03
CA LEU A 19 -3.19 16.24 5.05
C LEU A 19 -3.30 17.18 6.25
N ASN A 20 -2.84 16.76 7.44
CA ASN A 20 -2.85 17.61 8.62
C ASN A 20 -1.75 18.69 8.59
N ALA A 21 -0.54 18.36 8.14
CA ALA A 21 0.60 19.28 8.17
C ALA A 21 0.54 20.38 7.10
N PHE A 22 -0.10 20.10 5.96
CA PHE A 22 -0.18 21.03 4.83
C PHE A 22 -1.56 21.68 4.67
N THR A 23 -2.42 21.63 5.70
CA THR A 23 -3.69 22.36 5.70
C THR A 23 -4.02 22.92 7.09
N ASP A 24 -4.67 24.08 7.14
CA ASP A 24 -4.91 24.78 8.42
C ASP A 24 -5.96 24.12 9.32
N LYS A 25 -6.94 23.41 8.72
CA LYS A 25 -8.15 22.96 9.43
C LYS A 25 -8.38 21.45 9.41
N LEU A 26 -7.61 20.67 8.66
CA LEU A 26 -7.83 19.23 8.65
C LEU A 26 -7.23 18.60 9.92
N PRO A 27 -8.00 17.81 10.67
CA PRO A 27 -7.50 17.13 11.86
C PRO A 27 -6.50 16.04 11.47
N LEU A 28 -5.61 15.70 12.40
CA LEU A 28 -4.83 14.47 12.32
C LEU A 28 -5.76 13.27 12.54
N VAL A 29 -5.70 12.31 11.61
CA VAL A 29 -6.51 11.08 11.56
C VAL A 29 -5.55 9.89 11.42
N SER A 30 -5.99 8.69 11.82
CA SER A 30 -5.23 7.44 11.63
C SER A 30 -6.03 6.40 10.85
N LYS A 31 -5.42 5.24 10.61
CA LYS A 31 -6.06 4.09 9.97
C LYS A 31 -7.16 3.43 10.82
N ASP A 32 -7.26 3.80 12.08
CA ASP A 32 -8.25 3.26 13.03
C ASP A 32 -9.57 4.06 13.02
N GLU A 33 -9.60 5.20 12.33
CA GLU A 33 -10.80 5.99 12.16
C GLU A 33 -11.83 5.23 11.32
N GLU A 34 -13.10 5.29 11.73
CA GLU A 34 -14.19 4.71 10.94
C GLU A 34 -14.21 5.35 9.54
N TYR A 35 -14.33 4.52 8.51
CA TYR A 35 -14.37 4.98 7.13
C TYR A 35 -15.33 4.14 6.30
N ASN A 36 -15.90 4.79 5.29
CA ASN A 36 -16.77 4.15 4.31
C ASN A 36 -16.24 4.42 2.89
N PHE A 37 -16.98 4.05 1.85
CA PHE A 37 -16.61 4.43 0.48
C PHE A 37 -16.53 5.96 0.31
N ALA A 38 -17.52 6.68 0.85
CA ALA A 38 -17.56 8.13 0.91
C ALA A 38 -17.81 8.59 2.36
N GLY A 39 -16.89 9.37 2.91
CA GLY A 39 -16.99 9.88 4.28
C GLY A 39 -18.07 10.95 4.43
N ARG A 40 -18.73 10.98 5.60
CA ARG A 40 -19.79 11.96 5.92
C ARG A 40 -19.38 13.01 6.96
N SER A 41 -18.16 12.91 7.45
CA SER A 41 -17.50 13.92 8.29
C SER A 41 -16.09 14.18 7.74
N THR A 42 -15.44 15.27 8.15
CA THR A 42 -14.06 15.56 7.74
C THR A 42 -13.11 14.42 8.10
N ARG A 43 -13.25 13.85 9.30
CA ARG A 43 -12.42 12.70 9.74
C ARG A 43 -12.63 11.48 8.86
N GLN A 44 -13.90 11.11 8.61
CA GLN A 44 -14.23 10.01 7.71
C GLN A 44 -13.76 10.26 6.28
N ALA A 45 -13.90 11.50 5.77
CA ALA A 45 -13.48 11.83 4.41
C ALA A 45 -11.96 11.70 4.23
N ILE A 46 -11.18 12.12 5.23
CA ILE A 46 -9.73 11.91 5.27
C ILE A 46 -9.41 10.40 5.28
N ALA A 47 -9.99 9.64 6.20
CA ALA A 47 -9.76 8.20 6.33
C ALA A 47 -10.14 7.44 5.04
N SER A 48 -11.36 7.67 4.53
CA SER A 48 -11.85 7.10 3.28
C SER A 48 -10.95 7.45 2.11
N GLY A 49 -10.55 8.71 1.95
CA GLY A 49 -9.72 9.16 0.84
C GLY A 49 -8.32 8.52 0.87
N VAL A 50 -7.68 8.50 2.03
CA VAL A 50 -6.35 7.93 2.21
C VAL A 50 -6.38 6.41 1.98
N ILE A 51 -7.27 5.69 2.66
CA ILE A 51 -7.30 4.22 2.63
C ILE A 51 -7.79 3.71 1.28
N ASN A 52 -8.93 4.21 0.79
CA ASN A 52 -9.47 3.76 -0.51
C ASN A 52 -8.57 4.21 -1.67
N GLY A 53 -7.94 5.40 -1.55
CA GLY A 53 -6.95 5.85 -2.53
C GLY A 53 -5.81 4.85 -2.69
N MET A 54 -5.23 4.39 -1.58
CA MET A 54 -4.17 3.36 -1.62
C MET A 54 -4.67 2.02 -2.16
N ILE A 55 -5.89 1.59 -1.80
CA ILE A 55 -6.49 0.36 -2.34
C ILE A 55 -6.63 0.45 -3.86
N PHE A 56 -7.15 1.57 -4.37
CA PHE A 56 -7.29 1.79 -5.82
C PHE A 56 -5.95 1.90 -6.53
N GLU A 57 -4.95 2.52 -5.92
CA GLU A 57 -3.59 2.55 -6.46
C GLU A 57 -3.01 1.13 -6.59
N ILE A 58 -3.12 0.30 -5.56
CA ILE A 58 -2.62 -1.08 -5.57
C ILE A 58 -3.33 -1.92 -6.66
N GLU A 59 -4.65 -1.86 -6.69
CA GLU A 59 -5.46 -2.60 -7.67
C GLU A 59 -5.20 -2.10 -9.10
N GLY A 60 -5.10 -0.78 -9.29
CA GLY A 60 -4.78 -0.15 -10.56
C GLY A 60 -3.40 -0.56 -11.09
N TYR A 61 -2.38 -0.59 -10.23
CA TYR A 61 -1.06 -1.09 -10.59
C TYR A 61 -1.10 -2.57 -10.95
N ARG A 62 -1.78 -3.39 -10.16
CA ARG A 62 -1.87 -4.83 -10.42
C ARG A 62 -2.48 -5.09 -11.80
N GLU A 63 -3.61 -4.47 -12.12
CA GLU A 63 -4.24 -4.66 -13.43
C GLU A 63 -3.40 -4.08 -14.57
N SER A 64 -2.74 -2.93 -14.38
CA SER A 64 -1.84 -2.34 -15.38
C SER A 64 -0.62 -3.22 -15.66
N VAL A 65 -0.01 -3.80 -14.62
CA VAL A 65 1.12 -4.74 -14.71
C VAL A 65 0.70 -6.02 -15.42
N LYS A 66 -0.47 -6.57 -15.09
CA LYS A 66 -1.04 -7.74 -15.75
C LYS A 66 -1.25 -7.48 -17.24
N GLN A 67 -1.85 -6.35 -17.61
CA GLN A 67 -2.11 -6.01 -19.01
C GLN A 67 -0.82 -5.76 -19.79
N ARG A 68 0.16 -5.09 -19.18
CA ARG A 68 1.40 -4.69 -19.87
C ARG A 68 2.42 -5.82 -20.00
N TRP A 69 2.53 -6.68 -18.99
CA TRP A 69 3.61 -7.68 -18.90
C TRP A 69 3.12 -9.12 -18.64
N GLY A 70 1.82 -9.36 -18.53
CA GLY A 70 1.27 -10.69 -18.24
C GLY A 70 1.52 -11.19 -16.81
N ILE A 71 2.10 -10.36 -15.94
CA ILE A 71 2.43 -10.71 -14.56
C ILE A 71 1.17 -10.58 -13.69
N ASN A 72 0.73 -11.68 -13.08
CA ASN A 72 -0.49 -11.72 -12.26
C ASN A 72 -0.22 -11.96 -10.76
N ASN A 73 1.03 -12.22 -10.38
CA ASN A 73 1.41 -12.47 -9.00
C ASN A 73 1.65 -11.13 -8.29
N THR A 74 1.12 -11.00 -7.08
CA THR A 74 1.34 -9.83 -6.22
C THR A 74 1.85 -10.29 -4.87
N ILE A 75 2.94 -9.68 -4.42
CA ILE A 75 3.50 -9.84 -3.08
C ILE A 75 3.37 -8.50 -2.38
N ILE A 76 2.90 -8.52 -1.14
CA ILE A 76 2.85 -7.35 -0.27
C ILE A 76 3.71 -7.58 0.97
N SER A 77 4.42 -6.53 1.39
CA SER A 77 5.37 -6.57 2.50
C SER A 77 5.32 -5.24 3.27
N GLY A 78 6.11 -5.12 4.33
CA GLY A 78 6.16 -3.93 5.19
C GLY A 78 5.10 -3.92 6.30
N GLY A 79 5.18 -2.89 7.17
CA GLY A 79 4.40 -2.81 8.41
C GLY A 79 2.88 -2.75 8.21
N ASP A 80 2.41 -2.10 7.14
CA ASP A 80 0.98 -1.99 6.84
C ASP A 80 0.45 -3.13 5.96
N SER A 81 1.27 -4.13 5.62
CA SER A 81 0.86 -5.24 4.74
C SER A 81 -0.41 -5.95 5.21
N ILE A 82 -0.47 -6.35 6.48
CA ILE A 82 -1.62 -7.07 7.07
C ILE A 82 -2.91 -6.26 6.90
N PHE A 83 -2.84 -4.96 7.16
CA PHE A 83 -3.99 -4.05 7.05
C PHE A 83 -4.60 -4.04 5.64
N PHE A 84 -3.76 -4.10 4.60
CA PHE A 84 -4.21 -4.07 3.20
C PHE A 84 -4.57 -5.45 2.65
N VAL A 85 -3.92 -6.53 3.11
CA VAL A 85 -4.23 -7.89 2.66
C VAL A 85 -5.69 -8.24 2.89
N GLU A 86 -6.24 -7.86 4.05
CA GLU A 86 -7.64 -8.09 4.40
C GLU A 86 -8.63 -7.31 3.51
N LYS A 87 -8.17 -6.27 2.83
CA LYS A 87 -9.01 -5.33 2.06
C LYS A 87 -8.92 -5.54 0.55
N LEU A 88 -7.98 -6.35 0.09
CA LEU A 88 -7.74 -6.63 -1.32
C LEU A 88 -8.43 -7.93 -1.76
N LYS A 89 -8.96 -7.97 -2.98
CA LYS A 89 -9.93 -9.00 -3.42
C LYS A 89 -9.32 -10.33 -3.86
N LYS A 90 -8.02 -10.36 -4.15
CA LYS A 90 -7.35 -11.51 -4.79
C LYS A 90 -6.28 -12.09 -3.86
N PRO A 91 -5.86 -13.36 -4.06
CA PRO A 91 -4.77 -13.92 -3.28
C PRO A 91 -3.51 -13.07 -3.47
N ILE A 92 -3.11 -12.42 -2.39
CA ILE A 92 -1.86 -11.68 -2.29
C ILE A 92 -1.05 -12.38 -1.21
N PHE A 93 0.21 -12.66 -1.51
CA PHE A 93 1.11 -13.25 -0.54
C PHE A 93 1.68 -12.13 0.34
N ALA A 94 1.35 -12.17 1.62
CA ALA A 94 1.95 -11.29 2.62
C ALA A 94 3.25 -11.91 3.14
N ASN A 95 4.36 -11.21 2.97
CA ASN A 95 5.64 -11.63 3.56
C ASN A 95 6.37 -10.41 4.12
N GLN A 96 6.28 -10.19 5.43
CA GLN A 96 6.92 -9.06 6.11
C GLN A 96 8.46 -9.12 6.05
N ASN A 97 9.03 -10.29 5.82
CA ASN A 97 10.48 -10.52 5.82
C ASN A 97 11.07 -10.60 4.41
N LEU A 98 10.34 -10.13 3.38
CA LEU A 98 10.77 -10.24 1.98
C LEU A 98 12.19 -9.69 1.74
N VAL A 99 12.51 -8.55 2.34
CA VAL A 99 13.86 -7.94 2.26
C VAL A 99 14.90 -8.85 2.91
N LEU A 100 14.61 -9.41 4.09
CA LEU A 100 15.51 -10.31 4.81
C LEU A 100 15.76 -11.61 4.02
N PHE A 101 14.73 -12.16 3.37
CA PHE A 101 14.89 -13.29 2.45
C PHE A 101 15.82 -12.95 1.29
N GLY A 102 15.67 -11.76 0.69
CA GLY A 102 16.56 -11.28 -0.37
C GLY A 102 18.01 -11.15 0.11
N LEU A 103 18.23 -10.56 1.28
CA LEU A 103 19.56 -10.40 1.86
C LEU A 103 20.21 -11.76 2.18
N ASN A 104 19.48 -12.68 2.80
CA ASN A 104 19.98 -14.03 3.07
C ASN A 104 20.33 -14.77 1.78
N ARG A 105 19.50 -14.61 0.73
CA ARG A 105 19.76 -15.24 -0.58
C ARG A 105 21.04 -14.71 -1.23
N ILE A 106 21.32 -13.41 -1.08
CA ILE A 106 22.58 -12.82 -1.55
C ILE A 106 23.77 -13.40 -0.79
N LEU A 107 23.66 -13.57 0.53
CA LEU A 107 24.72 -14.17 1.34
C LEU A 107 25.00 -15.62 0.92
N GLU A 108 23.98 -16.45 0.79
CA GLU A 108 24.11 -17.84 0.33
C GLU A 108 24.74 -17.97 -1.06
N TYR A 109 24.46 -17.04 -1.97
CA TYR A 109 24.98 -17.08 -3.33
C TYR A 109 26.48 -16.73 -3.41
N ASN A 110 27.00 -15.95 -2.45
CA ASN A 110 28.40 -15.52 -2.42
C ASN A 110 29.25 -16.28 -1.39
N ALA A 111 28.69 -17.28 -0.72
CA ALA A 111 29.40 -18.17 0.21
C ALA A 111 30.22 -19.21 -0.56
#